data_AF-A0A536D7T6-F1
#
_entry.id   AF-A0A536D7T6-F1
#
_cell.length_a   1.000
_cell.length_b   1.000
_cell.length_c   1.000
_cell.angle_alpha   90.00
_cell.angle_beta   90.00
_cell.angle_gamma   90.00
#
_symmetry.space_group_name_H-M   'P 1'
#
loop_
_entity.id
_entity.type
_entity.pdbx_description
1 polymer ?
#
loop_
_entity_poly.entity_id
_entity_poly.type
_entity_poly.pdbx_seq_one_letter_code
_entity_poly.pdbx_strand_id
1 'polypeptide(L)'
;MAAEDKAKLIQVPVEPAPIDRYRPLLGERAWGEFSRSMSELASALHRRTVWNVNSTAQGGGVAELLVSLIPYGRGAGIDERWVVIEGSAEFFDVTKRLHNLLHGVSSDGAGFSPAERATYQSTMERNASALADVIKAGDIVIVHDPQSAGLVPGLSAAGAIVIWRSHVGVDEP
;
A
#
# COMPACT_ATOMS: atom_id res chain seq x y z
N MET A 1 19.06 4.45 -18.62
CA MET A 1 19.35 3.48 -17.54
C MET A 1 18.78 2.14 -17.96
N ALA A 2 19.63 1.11 -18.00
CA ALA A 2 19.29 -0.20 -18.53
C ALA A 2 18.19 -0.89 -17.69
N ALA A 3 17.40 -1.75 -18.34
CA ALA A 3 16.28 -2.48 -17.76
C ALA A 3 16.67 -3.54 -16.72
N GLU A 4 17.92 -3.58 -16.23
CA GLU A 4 18.50 -4.69 -15.48
C GLU A 4 18.41 -4.57 -13.94
N ASP A 5 17.89 -3.49 -13.37
CA ASP A 5 17.82 -3.33 -11.90
C ASP A 5 16.42 -2.96 -11.39
N LYS A 6 15.38 -3.57 -11.98
CA LYS A 6 14.00 -3.43 -11.47
C LYS A 6 13.71 -4.53 -10.47
N ALA A 7 12.99 -4.19 -9.41
CA ALA A 7 12.49 -5.19 -8.47
C ALA A 7 11.47 -6.12 -9.13
N LYS A 8 11.35 -7.35 -8.61
CA LYS A 8 10.25 -8.23 -9.00
C LYS A 8 8.95 -7.80 -8.31
N LEU A 9 7.95 -7.39 -9.09
CA LEU A 9 6.62 -7.14 -8.54
C LEU A 9 5.93 -8.44 -8.18
N ILE A 10 5.46 -8.54 -6.94
CA ILE A 10 4.68 -9.69 -6.46
C ILE A 10 3.22 -9.24 -6.36
N GLN A 11 2.39 -9.64 -7.33
CA GLN A 11 0.95 -9.42 -7.25
C GLN A 11 0.30 -10.48 -6.37
N VAL A 12 -0.53 -10.05 -5.43
CA VAL A 12 -1.32 -10.94 -4.59
C VAL A 12 -2.73 -11.04 -5.19
N PRO A 13 -3.14 -12.22 -5.70
CA PRO A 13 -4.47 -12.39 -6.26
C PRO A 13 -5.52 -12.33 -5.16
N VAL A 14 -6.58 -11.56 -5.39
CA VAL A 14 -7.71 -11.42 -4.47
C VAL A 14 -9.00 -11.51 -5.27
N GLU A 15 -9.82 -12.51 -4.94
CA GLU A 15 -11.12 -12.70 -5.58
C GLU A 15 -12.15 -11.69 -5.05
N PRO A 16 -13.05 -11.18 -5.92
CA PRO A 16 -14.11 -10.28 -5.48
C PRO A 16 -15.11 -10.98 -4.55
N ALA A 17 -15.63 -10.24 -3.58
CA ALA A 17 -16.69 -10.68 -2.68
C ALA A 17 -17.86 -9.69 -2.70
N PRO A 18 -19.12 -10.16 -2.69
CA PRO A 18 -20.28 -9.28 -2.76
C PRO A 18 -20.42 -8.46 -1.46
N ILE A 19 -20.67 -7.16 -1.62
CA ILE A 19 -20.91 -6.25 -0.49
C ILE A 19 -22.19 -6.58 0.30
N ASP A 20 -23.13 -7.32 -0.31
CA ASP A 20 -24.37 -7.80 0.32
C ASP A 20 -24.16 -8.63 1.59
N ARG A 21 -22.95 -9.16 1.80
CA ARG A 21 -22.59 -9.82 3.07
C ARG A 21 -22.71 -8.89 4.28
N TYR A 22 -22.61 -7.57 4.09
CA TYR A 22 -22.83 -6.59 5.16
C TYR A 22 -24.30 -6.27 5.38
N ARG A 23 -25.19 -6.54 4.42
CA ARG A 23 -26.61 -6.22 4.54
C ARG A 23 -27.29 -6.78 5.78
N PRO A 24 -27.12 -8.06 6.19
CA PRO A 24 -27.75 -8.56 7.42
C PRO A 24 -27.12 -7.98 8.70
N LEU A 25 -25.94 -7.37 8.62
CA LEU A 25 -25.23 -6.74 9.74
C LEU A 25 -25.60 -5.26 9.89
N LEU A 26 -26.11 -4.65 8.82
CA LEU A 26 -26.49 -3.25 8.75
C LEU A 26 -28.01 -3.13 8.73
N GLY A 27 -28.58 -2.23 9.54
CA GLY A 27 -29.99 -1.86 9.38
C GLY A 27 -30.24 -1.23 8.00
N GLU A 28 -31.48 -1.29 7.50
CA GLU A 28 -31.83 -0.84 6.13
C GLU A 28 -31.32 0.57 5.78
N ARG A 29 -31.36 1.51 6.73
CA ARG A 29 -30.81 2.85 6.53
C ARG A 29 -29.30 2.83 6.27
N ALA A 30 -28.54 2.18 7.15
CA ALA A 30 -27.08 2.11 7.05
C ALA A 30 -26.65 1.33 5.80
N TRP A 31 -27.39 0.28 5.43
CA TRP A 31 -27.19 -0.44 4.18
C TRP A 31 -27.41 0.46 2.96
N GLY A 32 -28.47 1.26 2.95
CA GLY A 32 -28.76 2.20 1.87
C GLY A 32 -27.67 3.28 1.71
N GLU A 33 -27.14 3.79 2.82
CA GLU A 33 -26.01 4.74 2.82
C GLU A 33 -24.73 4.06 2.30
N PHE A 34 -24.37 2.89 2.84
CA PHE A 34 -23.18 2.14 2.46
C PHE A 34 -23.17 1.73 0.98
N SER A 35 -24.25 1.08 0.51
CA SER A 35 -24.36 0.62 -0.88
C SER A 35 -24.32 1.78 -1.89
N ARG A 36 -24.93 2.92 -1.56
CA ARG A 36 -24.85 4.14 -2.36
C ARG A 36 -23.41 4.66 -2.43
N SER A 37 -22.74 4.82 -1.28
CA SER A 37 -21.36 5.30 -1.24
C SER A 37 -20.40 4.39 -2.00
N MET A 38 -20.56 3.06 -1.91
CA MET A 38 -19.77 2.11 -2.70
C MET A 38 -20.02 2.28 -4.20
N SER A 39 -21.27 2.45 -4.63
CA SER A 39 -21.61 2.68 -6.04
C SER A 39 -21.07 4.02 -6.56
N GLU A 40 -21.15 5.08 -5.77
CA GLU A 40 -20.62 6.40 -6.12
C GLU A 40 -19.09 6.36 -6.24
N LEU A 41 -18.42 5.68 -5.31
CA LEU A 41 -16.97 5.48 -5.35
C LEU A 41 -16.54 4.67 -6.58
N ALA A 42 -17.22 3.55 -6.87
CA ALA A 42 -16.94 2.75 -8.06
C ALA A 42 -17.10 3.57 -9.35
N SER A 43 -18.15 4.40 -9.43
CA SER A 43 -18.35 5.32 -10.55
C SER A 43 -17.23 6.35 -10.65
N ALA A 44 -16.83 6.99 -9.55
CA ALA A 44 -15.74 7.96 -9.53
C ALA A 44 -14.38 7.36 -9.94
N LEU A 45 -14.19 6.06 -9.71
CA LEU A 45 -12.94 5.33 -9.97
C LEU A 45 -12.95 4.52 -11.29
N HIS A 46 -14.01 4.58 -12.10
CA HIS A 46 -14.23 3.63 -13.21
C HIS A 46 -13.14 3.57 -14.31
N ARG A 47 -12.17 4.50 -14.33
CA ARG A 47 -11.02 4.53 -15.25
C ARG A 47 -9.66 4.46 -14.55
N ARG A 48 -9.67 4.27 -13.24
CA ARG A 48 -8.48 4.29 -12.38
C ARG A 48 -8.34 2.93 -11.73
N THR A 49 -7.10 2.49 -11.62
CA THR A 49 -6.76 1.36 -10.77
C THR A 49 -6.45 1.90 -9.37
N VAL A 50 -6.92 1.21 -8.34
CA VAL A 50 -6.49 1.43 -6.96
C VAL A 50 -5.46 0.36 -6.60
N TRP A 51 -4.21 0.79 -6.42
CA TRP A 51 -3.11 -0.09 -6.06
C TRP A 51 -2.85 0.00 -4.55
N ASN A 52 -2.98 -1.11 -3.83
CA ASN A 52 -2.50 -1.25 -2.46
C ASN A 52 -1.09 -1.85 -2.51
N VAL A 53 -0.12 -1.14 -1.96
CA VAL A 53 1.30 -1.53 -1.97
C VAL A 53 1.82 -1.63 -0.55
N ASN A 54 2.30 -2.81 -0.15
CA ASN A 54 2.90 -3.03 1.17
C ASN A 54 4.13 -3.96 1.08
N SER A 55 4.69 -4.35 2.22
CA SER A 55 5.94 -5.12 2.31
C SER A 55 5.78 -6.64 2.50
N THR A 56 4.57 -7.15 2.72
CA THR A 56 4.33 -8.59 2.87
C THR A 56 2.91 -9.01 2.50
N ALA A 57 2.75 -10.18 1.87
CA ALA A 57 1.45 -10.77 1.57
C ALA A 57 0.86 -11.56 2.77
N GLN A 58 1.68 -11.88 3.77
CA GLN A 58 1.31 -12.76 4.87
C GLN A 58 1.92 -12.28 6.18
N GLY A 59 1.16 -12.42 7.25
CA GLY A 59 1.57 -11.98 8.59
C GLY A 59 1.48 -10.47 8.77
N GLY A 60 1.03 -10.06 9.96
CA GLY A 60 0.87 -8.67 10.32
C GLY A 60 -0.49 -8.07 9.93
N GLY A 61 -0.90 -7.03 10.66
CA GLY A 61 -2.24 -6.46 10.54
C GLY A 61 -2.57 -5.86 9.17
N VAL A 62 -1.58 -5.34 8.43
CA VAL A 62 -1.82 -4.79 7.08
C VAL A 62 -2.23 -5.87 6.09
N ALA A 63 -1.55 -7.03 6.09
CA ALA A 63 -1.90 -8.13 5.18
C ALA A 63 -3.30 -8.69 5.50
N GLU A 64 -3.63 -8.84 6.79
CA GLU A 64 -4.97 -9.25 7.25
C GLU A 64 -6.06 -8.23 6.92
N LEU A 65 -5.73 -6.94 6.97
CA LEU A 65 -6.64 -5.86 6.56
C LEU A 65 -6.88 -5.90 5.05
N LEU A 66 -5.83 -6.01 4.24
CA LEU A 66 -5.94 -5.98 2.77
C LEU A 66 -6.69 -7.20 2.23
N VAL A 67 -6.42 -8.41 2.74
CA VAL A 67 -7.17 -9.61 2.35
C VAL A 67 -8.66 -9.50 2.69
N SER A 68 -9.00 -8.69 3.69
CA SER A 68 -10.39 -8.49 4.12
C SER A 68 -11.11 -7.38 3.35
N LEU A 69 -10.42 -6.30 2.98
CA LEU A 69 -11.04 -5.11 2.37
C LEU A 69 -11.10 -5.17 0.84
N ILE A 70 -10.00 -5.57 0.18
CA ILE A 70 -9.89 -5.59 -1.28
C ILE A 70 -11.00 -6.42 -1.96
N PRO A 71 -11.42 -7.60 -1.45
CA PRO A 71 -12.51 -8.36 -2.07
C PRO A 71 -13.80 -7.55 -2.24
N TYR A 72 -14.15 -6.71 -1.26
CA TYR A 72 -15.40 -5.96 -1.28
C TYR A 72 -15.32 -4.72 -2.18
N GLY A 73 -14.17 -4.05 -2.25
CA GLY A 73 -13.94 -3.00 -3.25
C GLY A 73 -14.09 -3.55 -4.66
N ARG A 74 -13.45 -4.70 -4.93
CA ARG A 74 -13.57 -5.41 -6.22
C ARG A 74 -15.01 -5.86 -6.50
N GLY A 75 -15.71 -6.40 -5.50
CA GLY A 75 -17.11 -6.80 -5.63
C GLY A 75 -18.08 -5.65 -5.87
N ALA A 76 -17.72 -4.43 -5.49
CA ALA A 76 -18.44 -3.20 -5.81
C ALA A 76 -18.11 -2.62 -7.20
N GLY A 77 -17.18 -3.25 -7.95
CA GLY A 77 -16.79 -2.82 -9.30
C GLY A 77 -15.56 -1.90 -9.36
N ILE A 78 -14.79 -1.78 -8.27
CA ILE A 78 -13.52 -1.03 -8.27
C ILE A 78 -12.39 -1.94 -8.79
N ASP A 79 -11.57 -1.46 -9.74
CA ASP A 79 -10.34 -2.17 -10.13
C ASP A 79 -9.26 -1.97 -9.05
N GLU A 80 -9.35 -2.77 -8.00
CA GLU A 80 -8.45 -2.74 -6.87
C GLU A 80 -7.45 -3.91 -6.92
N ARG A 81 -6.17 -3.61 -6.72
CA ARG A 81 -5.05 -4.56 -6.87
C ARG A 81 -4.11 -4.48 -5.68
N TRP A 82 -3.42 -5.58 -5.41
CA TRP A 82 -2.45 -5.68 -4.32
C TRP A 82 -1.09 -6.09 -4.84
N VAL A 83 -0.07 -5.29 -4.54
CA VAL A 83 1.34 -5.57 -4.84
C VAL A 83 2.16 -5.56 -3.56
N VAL A 84 3.08 -6.51 -3.45
CA VAL A 84 4.11 -6.54 -2.41
C VAL A 84 5.44 -6.12 -3.00
N ILE A 85 6.15 -5.22 -2.32
CA ILE A 85 7.50 -4.81 -2.70
C ILE A 85 8.52 -5.91 -2.43
N GLU A 86 9.57 -5.93 -3.23
CA GLU A 86 10.75 -6.73 -2.96
C GLU A 86 11.69 -6.01 -1.99
N GLY A 87 12.29 -6.72 -1.04
CA GLY A 87 13.28 -6.18 -0.11
C GLY A 87 14.29 -7.25 0.32
N SER A 88 15.54 -6.84 0.56
CA SER A 88 16.57 -7.72 1.14
C SER A 88 16.42 -7.82 2.67
N ALA A 89 17.17 -8.73 3.30
CA ALA A 89 17.19 -8.84 4.76
C ALA A 89 17.63 -7.53 5.42
N GLU A 90 18.66 -6.88 4.88
CA GLU A 90 19.18 -5.60 5.37
C GLU A 90 18.13 -4.49 5.26
N PHE A 91 17.35 -4.48 4.18
CA PHE A 91 16.22 -3.56 4.05
C PHE A 91 15.17 -3.79 5.15
N PHE A 92 14.86 -5.04 5.47
CA PHE A 92 13.92 -5.35 6.55
C PHE A 92 14.46 -4.99 7.94
N ASP A 93 15.76 -5.11 8.17
CA ASP A 93 16.39 -4.64 9.40
C ASP A 93 16.28 -3.11 9.55
N VAL A 94 16.59 -2.37 8.48
CA VAL A 94 16.46 -0.90 8.45
C VAL A 94 15.02 -0.48 8.69
N THR A 95 14.07 -1.10 8.00
CA THR A 95 12.66 -0.70 8.11
C THR A 95 12.01 -1.13 9.43
N LYS A 96 12.47 -2.23 10.06
CA LYS A 96 12.07 -2.58 11.42
C LYS A 96 12.52 -1.51 12.43
N ARG A 97 13.75 -0.99 12.27
CA ARG A 97 14.24 0.12 13.10
C ARG A 97 13.44 1.41 12.85
N LEU A 98 13.11 1.71 11.60
CA LEU A 98 12.25 2.86 11.23
C LEU A 98 10.85 2.73 11.85
N HIS A 99 10.25 1.54 11.77
CA HIS A 99 8.96 1.23 12.36
C HIS A 99 8.98 1.43 13.89
N ASN A 100 10.00 0.92 14.57
CA ASN A 100 10.16 1.10 16.03
C ASN A 100 10.31 2.57 16.43
N LEU A 101 11.11 3.33 15.68
CA LEU A 101 11.28 4.77 15.90
C LEU A 101 9.96 5.53 15.77
N LEU A 102 9.15 5.20 14.77
CA LEU A 102 7.83 5.81 14.56
C LEU A 102 6.79 5.37 15.60
N HIS A 103 7.06 4.28 16.33
CA HIS A 103 6.32 3.86 17.52
C HIS A 103 6.84 4.47 18.83
N GLY A 104 7.76 5.45 18.76
CA GLY A 104 8.32 6.10 19.95
C GLY A 104 9.27 5.21 20.75
N VAL A 105 9.64 4.04 20.21
CA VAL A 105 10.68 3.19 20.82
C VAL A 105 12.02 3.79 20.42
N SER A 106 12.68 4.43 21.39
CA SER A 106 14.01 5.01 21.19
C SER A 106 14.99 3.91 20.76
N SER A 107 15.45 3.95 19.50
CA SER A 107 16.70 3.31 19.15
C SER A 107 17.79 4.21 19.72
N ASP A 108 18.47 3.78 20.79
CA ASP A 108 19.80 4.21 21.31
C ASP A 108 20.30 5.68 21.10
N GLY A 109 19.45 6.62 20.72
CA GLY A 109 19.79 7.93 20.16
C GLY A 109 20.43 7.92 18.76
N ALA A 110 20.82 6.77 18.18
CA ALA A 110 21.55 6.79 16.91
C ALA A 110 20.60 7.01 15.73
N GLY A 111 20.99 7.88 14.80
CA GLY A 111 20.29 8.02 13.51
C GLY A 111 20.60 6.87 12.54
N PHE A 112 19.99 6.89 11.36
CA PHE A 112 20.35 5.98 10.27
C PHE A 112 21.69 6.37 9.64
N SER A 113 22.60 5.41 9.53
CA SER A 113 23.87 5.52 8.83
C SER A 113 23.67 5.76 7.33
N PRO A 114 24.69 6.28 6.62
CA PRO A 114 24.63 6.42 5.17
C PRO A 114 24.32 5.11 4.42
N ALA A 115 24.86 3.98 4.91
CA ALA A 115 24.64 2.67 4.30
C ALA A 115 23.18 2.18 4.45
N GLU A 116 22.59 2.38 5.63
CA GLU A 116 21.17 2.05 5.87
C GLU A 116 20.25 2.89 4.98
N ARG A 117 20.54 4.20 4.87
CA ARG A 117 19.80 5.11 4.00
C ARG A 117 19.90 4.69 2.53
N ALA A 118 21.10 4.34 2.07
CA ALA A 118 21.32 3.86 0.71
C ALA A 118 20.59 2.53 0.43
N THR A 119 20.56 1.62 1.41
CA THR A 119 19.84 0.35 1.32
C THR A 119 18.33 0.58 1.15
N TYR A 120 17.76 1.48 1.94
CA TYR A 120 16.35 1.86 1.83
C TYR A 120 16.06 2.54 0.48
N GLN A 121 16.84 3.57 0.11
CA GLN A 121 16.62 4.34 -1.11
C GLN A 121 16.72 3.48 -2.37
N SER A 122 17.80 2.70 -2.51
CA SER A 122 17.98 1.82 -3.67
C SER A 122 16.86 0.80 -3.78
N THR A 123 16.42 0.18 -2.67
CA THR A 123 15.29 -0.74 -2.69
C THR A 123 14.00 -0.06 -3.16
N MET A 124 13.73 1.17 -2.71
CA MET A 124 12.56 1.94 -3.13
C MET A 124 12.64 2.36 -4.59
N GLU A 125 13.81 2.75 -5.10
CA GLU A 125 14.02 3.12 -6.50
C GLU A 125 13.75 1.94 -7.44
N ARG A 126 14.29 0.75 -7.13
CA ARG A 126 14.06 -0.47 -7.93
C ARG A 126 12.59 -0.87 -7.96
N ASN A 127 11.89 -0.78 -6.83
CA ASN A 127 10.45 -1.06 -6.75
C ASN A 127 9.60 0.01 -7.43
N ALA A 128 9.92 1.29 -7.28
CA ALA A 128 9.21 2.38 -7.96
C ALA A 128 9.36 2.28 -9.49
N SER A 129 10.56 1.92 -9.97
CA SER A 129 10.83 1.71 -11.40
C SER A 129 10.03 0.55 -11.98
N ALA A 130 9.85 -0.53 -11.21
CA ALA A 130 9.02 -1.66 -11.61
C ALA A 130 7.53 -1.31 -11.61
N LEU A 131 7.05 -0.64 -10.55
CA LEU A 131 5.66 -0.19 -10.44
C LEU A 131 5.27 0.82 -11.52
N ALA A 132 6.19 1.71 -11.91
CA ALA A 132 5.98 2.68 -12.99
C ALA A 132 5.67 2.05 -14.36
N ASP A 133 6.03 0.77 -14.59
CA ASP A 133 5.69 0.07 -15.83
C ASP A 133 4.22 -0.37 -15.91
N VAL A 134 3.56 -0.52 -14.76
CA VAL A 134 2.19 -1.05 -14.67
C VAL A 134 1.17 0.00 -14.24
N ILE A 135 1.63 1.05 -13.56
CA ILE A 135 0.81 2.18 -13.10
C ILE A 135 0.60 3.17 -14.25
N LYS A 136 -0.63 3.66 -14.36
CA LYS A 136 -0.99 4.72 -15.33
C LYS A 136 -1.13 6.05 -14.62
N ALA A 137 -0.90 7.13 -15.35
CA ALA A 137 -1.17 8.47 -14.84
C ALA A 137 -2.64 8.58 -14.38
N GLY A 138 -2.84 9.06 -13.15
CA GLY A 138 -4.15 9.14 -12.49
C GLY A 138 -4.59 7.87 -11.76
N ASP A 139 -3.87 6.75 -11.83
CA ASP A 139 -4.11 5.65 -10.90
C ASP A 139 -3.88 6.13 -9.46
N ILE A 140 -4.59 5.52 -8.51
CA ILE A 140 -4.43 5.79 -7.08
C ILE A 140 -3.52 4.72 -6.51
N VAL A 141 -2.48 5.12 -5.78
CA VAL A 141 -1.56 4.18 -5.14
C VAL A 141 -1.53 4.45 -3.65
N ILE A 142 -2.06 3.52 -2.87
CA ILE A 142 -2.02 3.52 -1.43
C ILE A 142 -0.76 2.75 -1.01
N VAL A 143 0.22 3.46 -0.47
CA VAL A 143 1.45 2.88 0.06
C VAL A 143 1.30 2.71 1.58
N HIS A 144 1.41 1.47 2.06
CA HIS A 144 1.16 1.11 3.46
C HIS A 144 2.46 1.08 4.26
N ASP A 145 2.44 1.74 5.40
CA ASP A 145 3.51 1.77 6.40
C ASP A 145 4.87 2.33 5.91
N PRO A 146 5.83 2.55 6.83
CA PRO A 146 7.10 3.19 6.49
C PRO A 146 7.97 2.38 5.52
N GLN A 147 7.81 1.06 5.43
CA GLN A 147 8.56 0.19 4.52
C GLN A 147 8.39 0.62 3.06
N SER A 148 7.20 1.09 2.68
CA SER A 148 6.87 1.43 1.29
C SER A 148 6.80 2.94 1.03
N ALA A 149 6.99 3.77 2.06
CA ALA A 149 6.85 5.23 1.97
C ALA A 149 7.82 5.87 0.96
N GLY A 150 9.00 5.27 0.77
CA GLY A 150 10.00 5.77 -0.17
C GLY A 150 9.62 5.63 -1.64
N LEU A 151 8.53 4.92 -1.96
CA LEU A 151 7.97 4.88 -3.31
C LEU A 151 7.33 6.20 -3.74
N VAL A 152 6.88 7.02 -2.78
CA VAL A 152 6.06 8.22 -3.04
C VAL A 152 6.66 9.14 -4.11
N PRO A 153 7.97 9.52 -4.07
CA PRO A 153 8.52 10.41 -5.09
C PRO A 153 8.49 9.81 -6.50
N GLY A 154 8.89 8.53 -6.64
CA GLY A 154 8.94 7.85 -7.93
C GLY A 154 7.55 7.63 -8.55
N LEU A 155 6.58 7.24 -7.73
CA LEU A 155 5.20 7.02 -8.18
C LEU A 155 4.49 8.34 -8.52
N SER A 156 4.75 9.40 -7.74
CA SER A 156 4.20 10.73 -8.03
C SER A 156 4.77 11.28 -9.34
N ALA A 157 6.07 11.07 -9.59
CA ALA A 157 6.71 11.43 -10.85
C ALA A 157 6.15 10.65 -12.06
N ALA A 158 5.69 9.41 -11.84
CA ALA A 158 4.96 8.62 -12.84
C ALA A 158 3.50 9.08 -13.06
N GLY A 159 3.02 10.10 -12.33
CA GLY A 159 1.69 10.68 -12.47
C GLY A 159 0.61 9.98 -11.65
N ALA A 160 0.98 9.12 -10.70
CA ALA A 160 0.04 8.49 -9.78
C ALA A 160 -0.43 9.48 -8.70
N ILE A 161 -1.66 9.29 -8.22
CA ILE A 161 -2.16 9.93 -6.99
C ILE A 161 -1.75 9.04 -5.82
N VAL A 162 -0.73 9.44 -5.07
CA VAL A 162 -0.17 8.61 -4.00
C VAL A 162 -0.76 8.99 -2.64
N ILE A 163 -1.25 7.99 -1.91
CA ILE A 163 -1.74 8.11 -0.53
C ILE A 163 -0.80 7.29 0.35
N TRP A 164 -0.12 7.92 1.30
CA TRP A 164 0.62 7.18 2.33
C TRP A 164 -0.30 6.87 3.50
N ARG A 165 -0.49 5.57 3.78
CA ARG A 165 -1.27 5.08 4.90
C ARG A 165 -0.34 4.50 5.96
N SER A 166 -0.02 5.30 6.97
CA SER A 166 0.66 4.82 8.18
C SER A 166 -0.33 4.10 9.09
N HIS A 167 0.00 2.89 9.51
CA HIS A 167 -0.72 2.12 10.55
C HIS A 167 0.01 2.19 11.89
N VAL A 168 1.07 2.99 11.94
CA VAL A 168 1.99 3.13 13.06
C VAL A 168 2.11 4.61 13.40
N GLY A 169 2.46 4.87 14.65
CA GLY A 169 2.59 6.22 15.17
C GLY A 169 2.55 6.22 16.69
N VAL A 170 2.78 7.41 17.22
CA VAL A 170 2.53 7.78 18.61
C VAL A 170 1.51 8.90 18.62
N ASP A 171 0.63 8.90 19.63
CA ASP A 171 -0.40 9.94 19.77
C ASP A 171 0.23 11.32 20.10
N GLU A 172 1.46 11.33 20.59
CA GLU A 172 2.24 12.53 20.93
C GLU A 172 3.64 12.46 20.28
N PRO A 173 4.06 13.48 19.49
CA PRO A 173 5.36 13.52 18.78
C PRO A 173 6.60 13.61 19.68
#